data_AF-A0A9N9MIU7-F1
#
_entry.id   AF-A0A9N9MIU7-F1
#
_cell.length_a   1.000
_cell.length_b   1.000
_cell.length_c   1.000
_cell.angle_alpha   90.00
_cell.angle_beta   90.00
_cell.angle_gamma   90.00
#
_symmetry.space_group_name_H-M   'P 1'
#
loop_
_entity.id
_entity.type
_entity.pdbx_description
1 polymer ?
#
loop_
_entity_poly.entity_id
_entity_poly.type
_entity_poly.pdbx_seq_one_letter_code
_entity_poly.pdbx_strand_id
1 'polypeptide(L)'
;MNSLTVIAFFGFIFCAATADNIIQPNPCQHIKCGGPNLVCRGSNACADRCNSTICTLELTYGCFCKPGFCKNSCNNCIEDPRITRKPT
;
A
#
# COMPACT_ATOMS: atom_id res chain seq x y z
N MET A 1 -38.13 0.49 -20.34
CA MET A 1 -38.49 1.56 -21.28
C MET A 1 -37.33 2.53 -21.30
N ASN A 2 -36.54 2.83 -22.33
CA ASN A 2 -36.32 2.40 -23.72
C ASN A 2 -34.80 2.68 -23.91
N SER A 3 -34.01 1.89 -24.61
CA SER A 3 -33.63 2.24 -25.98
C SER A 3 -32.74 1.14 -26.54
N LEU A 4 -33.11 0.61 -27.70
CA LEU A 4 -32.28 -0.30 -28.51
C LEU A 4 -31.01 0.44 -28.95
N THR A 5 -29.86 -0.22 -28.85
CA THR A 5 -28.70 0.12 -29.70
C THR A 5 -28.38 -1.11 -30.54
N VAL A 6 -28.91 -1.10 -31.77
CA VAL A 6 -28.51 -2.00 -32.86
C VAL A 6 -27.14 -1.52 -33.34
N ILE A 7 -26.11 -2.37 -33.29
CA ILE A 7 -24.85 -2.12 -34.00
C ILE A 7 -24.65 -3.31 -34.94
N ALA A 8 -24.90 -3.08 -36.22
CA ALA A 8 -24.74 -4.03 -37.30
C ALA A 8 -23.26 -4.25 -37.64
N PHE A 9 -22.91 -5.50 -37.92
CA PHE A 9 -21.57 -5.95 -38.29
C PHE A 9 -21.15 -5.38 -39.65
N PHE A 10 -20.07 -4.62 -39.70
CA PHE A 10 -19.21 -4.49 -40.88
C PHE A 10 -17.77 -4.76 -40.46
N GLY A 11 -17.14 -5.71 -41.14
CA GLY A 11 -15.84 -6.29 -40.80
C GLY A 11 -14.75 -5.24 -40.60
N PHE A 12 -14.41 -5.01 -39.34
CA PHE A 12 -13.08 -4.67 -38.86
C PHE A 12 -12.99 -5.26 -37.46
N ILE A 13 -12.15 -6.28 -37.28
CA ILE A 13 -11.77 -6.75 -35.95
C ILE A 13 -10.85 -5.66 -35.36
N PHE A 14 -11.45 -4.57 -34.89
CA PHE A 14 -10.79 -3.70 -33.94
C PHE A 14 -10.79 -4.44 -32.61
N CYS A 15 -9.62 -4.92 -32.21
CA CYS A 15 -9.36 -5.32 -30.84
C CYS A 15 -9.56 -4.06 -29.97
N ALA A 16 -10.78 -3.82 -29.53
CA ALA A 16 -11.07 -2.79 -28.56
C ALA A 16 -10.48 -3.27 -27.23
N ALA A 17 -9.26 -2.81 -26.92
CA ALA A 17 -8.75 -2.89 -25.57
C ALA A 17 -9.70 -2.07 -24.70
N THR A 18 -10.61 -2.74 -23.99
CA THR A 18 -11.25 -2.12 -22.84
C THR A 18 -10.11 -1.80 -21.89
N ALA A 19 -9.78 -0.51 -21.76
CA ALA A 19 -9.04 -0.04 -20.62
C ALA A 19 -10.00 -0.20 -19.44
N ASP A 20 -10.08 -1.41 -18.90
CA ASP A 20 -10.64 -1.65 -17.60
C ASP A 20 -9.88 -0.72 -16.66
N ASN A 21 -10.57 0.31 -16.17
CA ASN A 21 -10.14 1.07 -15.01
C ASN A 21 -10.17 0.07 -13.84
N ILE A 22 -9.13 -0.75 -13.75
CA ILE A 22 -8.88 -1.58 -12.59
C ILE A 22 -8.56 -0.56 -11.50
N ILE A 23 -9.60 -0.16 -10.75
CA ILE A 23 -9.44 0.52 -9.48
C ILE A 23 -8.65 -0.48 -8.63
N GLN A 24 -7.33 -0.32 -8.60
CA GLN A 24 -6.49 -1.15 -7.78
C GLN A 24 -6.92 -0.86 -6.35
N PRO A 25 -7.54 -1.83 -5.63
CA PRO A 25 -8.10 -1.56 -4.32
C PRO A 25 -6.97 -1.05 -3.43
N ASN A 26 -7.17 0.10 -2.78
CA ASN A 26 -6.19 0.62 -1.84
C ASN A 26 -5.98 -0.45 -0.76
N PRO A 27 -4.77 -1.03 -0.62
CA PRO A 27 -4.53 -2.14 0.30
C PRO A 27 -4.75 -1.75 1.77
N CYS A 28 -4.81 -0.45 2.07
CA CYS A 28 -5.10 0.10 3.39
C CYS A 28 -6.58 0.44 3.62
N GLN A 29 -7.46 0.26 2.64
CA GLN A 29 -8.87 0.66 2.75
C GLN A 29 -9.62 -0.09 3.86
N HIS A 30 -9.22 -1.33 4.16
CA HIS A 30 -9.87 -2.19 5.16
C HIS A 30 -9.04 -2.37 6.44
N ILE A 31 -7.87 -1.74 6.55
CA ILE A 31 -6.95 -1.94 7.66
C ILE A 31 -7.08 -0.77 8.65
N LYS A 32 -7.60 -1.05 9.84
CA LYS A 32 -7.63 -0.11 10.97
C LYS A 32 -6.51 -0.43 11.96
N CYS A 33 -5.60 0.50 12.17
CA CYS A 33 -4.52 0.36 13.16
C CYS A 33 -4.95 0.95 14.50
N GLY A 34 -4.90 0.14 15.56
CA GLY A 34 -5.41 0.54 16.89
C GLY A 34 -4.39 1.14 17.84
N GLY A 35 -3.08 1.09 17.53
CA GLY A 35 -2.02 1.52 18.44
C GLY A 35 -1.49 2.94 18.17
N PRO A 36 -0.83 3.55 19.17
CA PRO A 36 -0.22 4.85 19.03
C PRO A 36 0.88 4.80 17.97
N ASN A 37 0.92 5.83 17.11
CA ASN A 37 1.89 5.98 16.03
C ASN A 37 1.93 4.82 15.02
N LEU A 38 0.85 4.05 14.89
CA LEU A 38 0.68 3.09 13.81
C LEU A 38 -0.14 3.70 12.67
N VAL A 39 0.26 3.41 11.44
CA VAL A 39 -0.46 3.75 10.21
C VAL A 39 -0.44 2.56 9.27
N CYS A 40 -1.47 2.43 8.45
CA CYS A 40 -1.40 1.49 7.36
C CYS A 40 -0.47 2.03 6.28
N ARG A 41 0.58 1.28 5.94
CA ARG A 41 1.49 1.59 4.84
C ARG A 41 2.09 0.31 4.26
N GLY A 42 2.64 0.40 3.06
CA GLY A 42 3.50 -0.63 2.51
C GLY A 42 4.88 -0.53 3.15
N SER A 43 5.29 -1.54 3.90
CA SER A 43 6.63 -1.60 4.48
C SER A 43 7.09 -3.02 4.73
N ASN A 44 8.30 -3.14 5.27
CA ASN A 44 8.90 -4.40 5.64
C ASN A 44 8.89 -4.52 7.15
N ALA A 45 8.40 -5.64 7.69
CA ALA A 45 8.31 -5.85 9.13
C ALA A 45 9.67 -5.85 9.83
N CYS A 46 10.73 -6.28 9.14
CA CYS A 46 12.10 -6.13 9.64
C CYS A 46 12.47 -4.64 9.65
N ALA A 47 12.29 -3.89 8.55
CA ALA A 47 12.66 -2.48 8.48
C ALA A 47 11.86 -1.56 9.44
N ASP A 48 10.69 -2.00 9.90
CA ASP A 48 9.88 -1.25 10.88
C ASP A 48 10.44 -1.36 12.31
N ARG A 49 11.41 -2.23 12.59
CA ARG A 49 12.05 -2.36 13.92
C ARG A 49 13.27 -1.46 14.06
N CYS A 50 13.47 -0.92 15.26
CA CYS A 50 14.52 0.06 15.52
C CYS A 50 15.93 -0.47 15.22
N ASN A 51 16.22 -1.74 15.49
CA ASN A 51 17.59 -2.26 15.36
C ASN A 51 17.78 -3.23 14.19
N SER A 52 16.99 -3.07 13.13
CA SER A 52 17.13 -3.92 11.95
C SER A 52 18.23 -3.43 11.03
N THR A 53 19.17 -4.32 10.73
CA THR A 53 20.37 -3.99 9.93
C THR A 53 20.28 -4.52 8.51
N ILE A 54 19.76 -5.74 8.33
CA ILE A 54 19.64 -6.41 7.04
C ILE A 54 18.23 -6.99 6.95
N CYS A 55 17.46 -6.51 5.99
CA CYS A 55 16.10 -7.00 5.73
C CYS A 55 16.00 -7.46 4.28
N THR A 56 15.18 -8.47 4.04
CA THR A 56 14.79 -8.86 2.69
C THR A 56 13.97 -7.74 2.04
N LEU A 57 14.03 -7.65 0.72
CA LEU A 57 13.14 -6.78 -0.06
C LEU A 57 11.75 -7.43 -0.14
N GLU A 58 11.03 -7.40 0.97
CA GLU A 58 9.61 -7.78 1.02
C GLU A 58 8.77 -6.54 1.31
N LEU A 59 7.79 -6.28 0.45
CA LEU A 59 6.82 -5.21 0.62
C LEU A 59 5.48 -5.82 1.03
N THR A 60 5.06 -5.52 2.25
CA THR A 60 3.79 -5.99 2.81
C THR A 60 2.98 -4.78 3.25
N TYR A 61 1.66 -4.81 3.05
CA TYR A 61 0.76 -3.77 3.56
C TYR A 61 0.18 -4.19 4.90
N GLY A 62 0.22 -3.27 5.87
CA GLY A 62 -0.21 -3.56 7.24
C GLY A 62 0.03 -2.38 8.16
N CYS A 63 -0.15 -2.63 9.46
CA CYS A 63 0.07 -1.62 10.50
C CYS A 63 1.54 -1.55 10.89
N PHE A 64 2.17 -0.47 10.45
CA PHE A 64 3.57 -0.16 10.70
C PHE A 64 3.70 1.18 11.41
N CYS A 65 4.85 1.44 12.00
CA CYS A 65 5.10 2.72 12.64
C CYS A 65 5.06 3.86 11.62
N LYS A 66 4.59 5.03 12.06
CA LYS A 66 4.64 6.28 11.30
C LYS A 66 6.07 6.60 10.89
N PRO A 67 6.27 7.36 9.79
CA PRO A 67 7.59 7.88 9.45
C PRO A 67 8.24 8.58 10.66
N GLY A 68 9.51 8.27 10.93
CA GLY A 68 10.24 8.74 12.11
C GLY A 68 10.12 7.85 13.35
N PHE A 69 9.28 6.81 13.31
CA PHE A 69 9.11 5.85 14.40
C PHE A 69 9.52 4.44 13.98
N CYS A 70 9.86 3.61 14.96
CA CYS A 70 10.19 2.19 14.80
C CYS A 70 9.66 1.36 15.98
N LYS A 71 9.43 0.06 15.76
CA LYS A 71 9.04 -0.89 16.81
C LYS A 71 10.24 -1.27 17.65
N ASN A 72 10.10 -1.07 18.97
CA ASN A 72 11.01 -1.62 19.96
C ASN A 72 10.69 -3.10 20.27
N SER A 73 11.44 -3.70 21.20
CA SER A 73 11.23 -5.08 21.65
C SER A 73 9.86 -5.32 22.31
N CYS A 74 9.22 -4.28 22.83
CA CYS A 74 7.88 -4.33 23.41
C CYS A 74 6.76 -4.11 22.39
N ASN A 75 7.06 -4.12 21.09
CA ASN A 75 6.14 -3.82 19.98
C ASN A 75 5.53 -2.41 20.01
N ASN A 76 6.17 -1.46 20.71
CA ASN A 76 5.75 -0.06 20.74
C ASN A 76 6.51 0.76 19.70
N CYS A 77 5.79 1.66 19.02
CA CYS A 77 6.39 2.63 18.11
C CYS A 77 7.03 3.77 18.89
N ILE A 78 8.36 3.80 18.89
CA ILE A 78 9.18 4.85 19.51
C ILE A 78 9.88 5.66 18.44
N GLU A 79 10.25 6.90 18.74
CA GLU A 79 11.02 7.74 17.81
C GLU A 79 12.41 7.14 17.57
N ASP A 80 12.81 7.02 16.31
CA ASP A 80 14.18 6.66 15.95
C ASP A 80 14.90 7.87 15.34
N PRO A 81 15.91 8.43 16.02
CA PRO A 81 16.70 9.53 15.47
C PRO A 81 17.45 9.15 14.17
N ARG A 82 17.61 7.86 13.86
CA ARG A 82 18.20 7.40 12.59
C ARG A 82 17.19 7.46 11.43
N ILE A 83 15.90 7.34 11.70
CA ILE A 83 14.84 7.37 10.69
C ILE A 83 14.41 8.81 10.39
N THR A 84 14.29 9.66 11.41
CA THR A 84 13.90 11.07 11.26
C THR A 84 14.95 11.92 10.54
N ARG A 85 16.18 11.43 10.41
CA ARG A 85 17.29 12.12 9.74
C ARG A 85 17.54 11.69 8.30
N LYS A 86 16.70 10.84 7.70
CA LYS A 86 16.94 10.42 6.31
C LYS A 86 16.90 11.69 5.41
N PRO A 87 18.04 12.11 4.82
CA PRO A 87 18.08 13.33 4.02
C PRO A 87 17.27 13.13 2.74
N THR A 88 16.49 14.14 2.39
CA THR A 88 15.74 14.29 1.13
C THR A 88 16.69 14.52 -0.03
#